data_AF-A0A5B1M322-F1
#
_entry.id   AF-A0A5B1M322-F1
#
_cell.length_a   1.000
_cell.length_b   1.000
_cell.length_c   1.000
_cell.angle_alpha   90.00
_cell.angle_beta   90.00
_cell.angle_gamma   90.00
#
_symmetry.space_group_name_H-M   'P 1'
#
loop_
_entity.id
_entity.type
_entity.pdbx_description
1 polymer ?
#
loop_
_entity_poly.entity_id
_entity_poly.type
_entity_poly.pdbx_seq_one_letter_code
_entity_poly.pdbx_strand_id
1 'polypeptide(L)'
;MGNYNDHLMEQLADLGDGFYAYVDTYDEAEQLFGEDLVTTLTPVAGEARTQVSFDPGLVTSYRLIGYDNRAIADEDFTDPGTDAGELGAGHHATALYEVRLAPGVEPGAVIGNAAVRWTPVGPGADAAAQEEAVVDVVAADDEQPSYRLDLAVTVADLAQVLKLAAPYADRGITLDDVLARAEALAAAGVAGAAELVTLVEQAIAVA
;
A
#
# COMPACT_ATOMS: atom_id res chain seq x y z
N MET A 1 -20.35 10.68 14.12
CA MET A 1 -18.88 10.58 14.15
C MET A 1 -18.32 11.79 13.43
N GLY A 2 -17.43 12.51 14.10
CA GLY A 2 -16.89 13.77 13.60
C GLY A 2 -16.02 13.52 12.39
N ASN A 3 -16.23 14.30 11.35
CA ASN A 3 -15.28 14.42 10.26
C ASN A 3 -13.99 15.00 10.87
N TYR A 4 -13.01 14.14 11.16
CA TYR A 4 -11.74 14.51 11.82
C TYR A 4 -10.83 15.38 10.94
N ASN A 5 -11.43 16.04 9.93
CA ASN A 5 -10.80 16.94 8.99
C ASN A 5 -9.48 16.38 8.46
N ASP A 6 -9.53 15.10 8.11
CA ASP A 6 -8.43 14.30 7.59
C ASP A 6 -7.70 15.03 6.46
N HIS A 7 -8.49 15.59 5.54
CA HIS A 7 -8.00 16.46 4.46
C HIS A 7 -7.19 17.67 4.95
N LEU A 8 -7.54 18.29 6.09
CA LEU A 8 -6.75 19.39 6.66
C LEU A 8 -5.48 18.88 7.34
N MET A 9 -5.56 17.75 8.05
CA MET A 9 -4.40 17.16 8.73
C MET A 9 -3.37 16.66 7.73
N GLU A 10 -3.81 16.03 6.64
CA GLU A 10 -2.97 15.64 5.50
C GLU A 10 -2.27 16.86 4.91
N GLN A 11 -3.01 17.91 4.53
CA GLN A 11 -2.39 19.14 4.00
C GLN A 11 -1.35 19.77 4.93
N LEU A 12 -1.59 19.74 6.25
CA LEU A 12 -0.64 20.30 7.21
C LEU A 12 0.62 19.44 7.37
N ALA A 13 0.47 18.11 7.28
CA ALA A 13 1.58 17.17 7.30
C ALA A 13 2.42 17.30 6.02
N ASP A 14 1.77 17.36 4.87
CA ASP A 14 2.42 17.53 3.56
C ASP A 14 3.20 18.86 3.49
N LEU A 15 2.61 19.97 3.95
CA LEU A 15 3.30 21.27 4.00
C LEU A 15 4.45 21.35 5.01
N GLY A 16 4.53 20.40 5.94
CA GLY A 16 5.51 20.37 7.03
C GLY A 16 6.52 19.25 6.91
N ASP A 17 6.57 18.55 5.77
CA ASP A 17 7.38 17.34 5.53
C ASP A 17 7.26 16.31 6.67
N GLY A 18 6.03 16.16 7.16
CA GLY A 18 5.72 15.40 8.37
C GLY A 18 4.65 14.34 8.14
N PHE A 19 4.17 13.78 9.25
CA PHE A 19 3.06 12.83 9.25
C PHE A 19 2.04 13.26 10.31
N TYR A 20 0.81 12.76 10.20
CA TYR A 20 -0.20 12.87 11.24
C TYR A 20 -0.68 11.48 11.63
N ALA A 21 -1.13 11.34 12.88
CA ALA A 21 -1.66 10.09 13.38
C ALA A 21 -2.93 10.37 14.19
N TYR A 22 -3.91 9.48 14.06
CA TYR A 22 -5.03 9.41 14.97
C TYR A 22 -4.68 8.46 16.11
N VAL A 23 -4.95 8.89 17.33
CA VAL A 23 -4.71 8.12 18.55
C VAL A 23 -6.00 8.13 19.32
N ASP A 24 -6.63 6.97 19.45
CA ASP A 24 -7.88 6.79 20.17
C ASP A 24 -7.73 5.95 21.45
N THR A 25 -6.61 5.24 21.60
CA THR A 25 -6.27 4.45 22.78
C THR A 25 -4.94 4.86 23.40
N TYR A 26 -4.76 4.48 24.68
CA TYR A 26 -3.48 4.67 25.36
C TYR A 26 -2.37 3.84 24.73
N ASP A 27 -2.68 2.61 24.30
CA ASP A 27 -1.70 1.70 23.71
C ASP A 27 -1.17 2.26 22.36
N GLU A 28 -2.04 2.84 21.53
CA GLU A 28 -1.62 3.57 20.33
C GLU A 28 -0.76 4.80 20.65
N ALA A 29 -1.06 5.51 21.74
CA ALA A 29 -0.26 6.65 22.19
C ALA A 29 1.14 6.20 22.65
N GLU A 30 1.23 5.11 23.39
CA GLU A 30 2.49 4.55 23.88
C GLU A 30 3.34 4.02 22.72
N GLN A 31 2.74 3.34 21.75
CA GLN A 31 3.41 2.91 20.52
C GLN A 31 3.97 4.13 19.77
N LEU A 32 3.12 5.12 19.48
CA LEU A 32 3.49 6.28 18.68
C LEU A 32 4.57 7.12 19.36
N PHE A 33 4.39 7.48 20.63
CA PHE A 33 5.30 8.42 21.32
C PHE A 33 6.48 7.74 22.00
N GLY A 34 6.37 6.45 22.32
CA GLY A 34 7.40 5.68 23.02
C GLY A 34 8.33 4.92 22.07
N GLU A 35 7.78 4.32 21.02
CA GLU A 35 8.53 3.44 20.11
C GLU A 35 8.82 4.12 18.76
N ASP A 36 7.77 4.67 18.12
CA ASP A 36 7.82 5.13 16.73
C ASP A 36 8.20 6.62 16.58
N LEU A 37 8.33 7.36 17.68
CA LEU A 37 8.62 8.80 17.62
C LEU A 37 10.02 9.08 17.05
N VAL A 38 11.01 8.23 17.32
CA VAL A 38 12.39 8.48 16.86
C VAL A 38 12.55 8.14 15.38
N THR A 39 11.86 7.10 14.90
CA THR A 39 11.87 6.69 13.49
C THR A 39 11.27 7.76 12.59
N THR A 40 10.24 8.45 13.07
CA THR A 40 9.57 9.53 12.35
C THR A 40 10.33 10.86 12.35
N LEU A 41 11.31 11.06 13.23
CA LEU A 41 12.08 12.31 13.35
C LEU A 41 13.41 12.32 12.58
N THR A 42 13.89 11.18 12.11
CA THR A 42 15.18 11.08 11.39
C THR A 42 14.97 10.40 10.04
N PRO A 43 14.88 11.17 8.94
CA PRO A 43 14.79 10.58 7.61
C PRO A 43 16.07 9.82 7.28
N VAL A 44 15.91 8.71 6.55
CA VAL A 44 17.00 7.90 5.98
C VAL A 44 17.01 7.94 4.46
N ALA A 45 15.94 8.44 3.85
CA ALA A 45 15.82 8.69 2.42
C ALA A 45 14.89 9.90 2.23
N GLY A 46 15.39 10.93 1.56
CA GLY A 46 14.62 12.12 1.26
C GLY A 46 14.06 12.09 -0.16
N GLU A 47 12.98 12.84 -0.39
CA GLU A 47 12.34 12.95 -1.71
C GLU A 47 12.08 11.58 -2.39
N ALA A 48 11.63 10.60 -1.60
CA ALA A 48 11.48 9.24 -2.07
C ALA A 48 10.26 9.10 -3.01
N ARG A 49 10.51 8.54 -4.19
CA ARG A 49 9.51 8.29 -5.24
C ARG A 49 9.47 6.81 -5.56
N THR A 50 8.30 6.30 -5.91
CA THR A 50 8.14 4.91 -6.36
C THR A 50 7.41 4.88 -7.69
N GLN A 51 7.79 3.94 -8.56
CA GLN A 51 7.13 3.70 -9.83
C GLN A 51 7.04 2.20 -10.08
N VAL A 52 5.89 1.76 -10.58
CA VAL A 52 5.71 0.39 -11.08
C VAL A 52 5.40 0.48 -12.56
N SER A 53 6.25 -0.14 -13.38
CA SER A 53 6.11 -0.19 -14.83
C SER A 53 5.85 -1.60 -15.29
N PHE A 54 4.83 -1.80 -16.12
CA PHE A 54 4.49 -3.11 -16.68
C PHE A 54 4.83 -3.17 -18.18
N ASP A 55 5.25 -4.35 -18.65
CA ASP A 55 5.46 -4.59 -20.08
C ASP A 55 4.10 -4.61 -20.81
N PRO A 56 3.83 -3.69 -21.75
CA PRO A 56 2.55 -3.61 -22.46
C PRO A 56 2.28 -4.82 -23.38
N GLY A 57 3.29 -5.63 -23.70
CA GLY A 57 3.14 -6.90 -24.40
C GLY A 57 2.71 -8.05 -23.50
N LEU A 58 2.93 -7.95 -22.19
CA LEU A 58 2.65 -9.00 -21.21
C LEU A 58 1.49 -8.64 -20.26
N VAL A 59 1.19 -7.35 -20.11
CA VAL A 59 0.12 -6.83 -19.24
C VAL A 59 -0.88 -6.02 -20.07
N THR A 60 -2.15 -6.45 -20.03
CA THR A 60 -3.24 -5.84 -20.81
C THR A 60 -3.93 -4.68 -20.09
N SER A 61 -3.94 -4.71 -18.76
CA SER A 61 -4.46 -3.62 -17.91
C SER A 61 -3.97 -3.80 -16.49
N TYR A 62 -3.79 -2.71 -15.76
CA TYR A 62 -3.51 -2.73 -14.33
C TYR A 62 -4.16 -1.52 -13.65
N ARG A 63 -4.33 -1.60 -12.33
CA ARG A 63 -4.69 -0.45 -11.50
C ARG A 63 -4.08 -0.55 -10.11
N LEU A 64 -3.75 0.60 -9.54
CA LEU A 64 -3.37 0.74 -8.14
C LEU A 64 -4.64 0.72 -7.27
N ILE A 65 -4.60 0.02 -6.14
CA ILE A 65 -5.72 -0.10 -5.21
C ILE A 65 -5.45 0.76 -3.98
N GLY A 66 -6.35 1.70 -3.68
CA GLY A 66 -6.37 2.47 -2.43
C GLY A 66 -5.47 3.70 -2.37
N TYR A 67 -4.51 3.85 -3.29
CA TYR A 67 -3.53 4.96 -3.29
C TYR A 67 -3.78 6.02 -4.38
N ASP A 68 -5.04 6.23 -4.78
CA ASP A 68 -5.38 7.11 -5.90
C ASP A 68 -4.98 8.59 -5.68
N ASN A 69 -4.91 9.06 -4.42
CA ASN A 69 -4.70 10.48 -4.09
C ASN A 69 -3.23 10.93 -4.09
N ARG A 70 -2.25 10.02 -4.25
CA ARG A 70 -0.81 10.35 -4.24
C ARG A 70 -0.08 9.90 -5.51
N ALA A 71 -0.82 9.70 -6.58
CA ALA A 71 -0.24 9.39 -7.88
C ALA A 71 0.48 10.61 -8.46
N ILE A 72 1.77 10.43 -8.78
CA ILE A 72 2.56 11.40 -9.56
C ILE A 72 2.55 10.99 -11.04
N ALA A 73 2.84 11.93 -11.95
CA ALA A 73 2.95 11.59 -13.36
C ALA A 73 4.22 10.76 -13.62
N ASP A 74 4.19 9.90 -14.65
CA ASP A 74 5.34 9.06 -14.99
C ASP A 74 6.60 9.87 -15.32
N GLU A 75 6.43 11.05 -15.92
CA GLU A 75 7.53 11.97 -16.23
C GLU A 75 8.17 12.58 -14.97
N ASP A 76 7.37 12.75 -13.92
CA ASP A 76 7.81 13.33 -12.65
C ASP A 76 8.63 12.35 -11.81
N PHE A 77 8.56 11.04 -12.09
CA PHE A 77 9.34 10.03 -11.36
C PHE A 77 10.85 10.28 -11.44
N THR A 78 11.31 10.83 -12.57
CA THR A 78 12.74 11.14 -12.80
C THR A 78 13.09 12.61 -12.60
N ASP A 79 12.11 13.47 -12.32
CA ASP A 79 12.34 14.89 -12.10
C ASP A 79 12.72 15.17 -10.63
N PRO A 80 13.98 15.57 -10.34
CA PRO A 80 14.38 15.92 -8.98
C PRO A 80 13.69 17.20 -8.46
N GLY A 81 13.00 17.96 -9.31
CA GLY A 81 12.23 19.14 -8.92
C GLY A 81 10.83 18.86 -8.39
N THR A 82 10.32 17.63 -8.53
CA THR A 82 9.01 17.24 -8.04
C THR A 82 9.07 16.85 -6.57
N ASP A 83 8.34 17.56 -5.72
CA ASP A 83 8.22 17.26 -4.29
C ASP A 83 7.75 15.81 -4.03
N ALA A 84 8.43 15.13 -3.10
CA ALA A 84 8.21 13.71 -2.82
C ALA A 84 8.37 13.38 -1.32
N GLY A 85 8.08 12.14 -0.95
CA GLY A 85 7.94 11.77 0.47
C GLY A 85 9.28 11.56 1.20
N GLU A 86 9.38 12.03 2.43
CA GLU A 86 10.46 11.67 3.34
C GLU A 86 10.23 10.29 3.98
N LEU A 87 11.26 9.44 4.00
CA LEU A 87 11.19 8.11 4.62
C LEU A 87 12.05 8.05 5.89
N GLY A 88 11.39 7.81 7.02
CA GLY A 88 12.01 7.51 8.31
C GLY A 88 12.57 6.09 8.40
N ALA A 89 13.51 5.88 9.32
CA ALA A 89 14.06 4.54 9.57
C ALA A 89 12.96 3.55 9.98
N GLY A 90 12.80 2.43 9.27
CA GLY A 90 11.76 1.44 9.59
C GLY A 90 10.36 1.77 9.04
N HIS A 91 10.20 2.85 8.28
CA HIS A 91 8.96 3.08 7.53
C HIS A 91 8.79 2.00 6.44
N HIS A 92 7.55 1.55 6.29
CA HIS A 92 7.15 0.60 5.27
C HIS A 92 5.89 1.11 4.58
N ALA A 93 5.91 1.14 3.24
CA ALA A 93 4.73 1.42 2.42
C ALA A 93 4.36 0.18 1.61
N THR A 94 3.07 -0.05 1.43
CA THR A 94 2.55 -1.16 0.60
C THR A 94 1.67 -0.58 -0.48
N ALA A 95 2.02 -0.83 -1.74
CA ALA A 95 1.18 -0.54 -2.90
C ALA A 95 0.61 -1.85 -3.45
N LEU A 96 -0.71 -1.95 -3.53
CA LEU A 96 -1.38 -3.13 -4.05
C LEU A 96 -1.86 -2.86 -5.48
N TYR A 97 -1.41 -3.67 -6.43
CA TYR A 97 -1.82 -3.60 -7.82
C TYR A 97 -2.72 -4.78 -8.19
N GLU A 98 -3.79 -4.49 -8.92
CA GLU A 98 -4.52 -5.50 -9.67
C GLU A 98 -4.01 -5.48 -11.12
N VAL A 99 -3.62 -6.65 -11.63
CA VAL A 99 -2.94 -6.80 -12.93
C VAL A 99 -3.65 -7.87 -13.76
N ARG A 100 -3.90 -7.58 -15.04
CA ARG A 100 -4.44 -8.53 -16.02
C ARG A 100 -3.39 -8.88 -17.06
N LEU A 101 -2.90 -10.11 -17.01
CA LEU A 101 -1.88 -10.62 -17.95
C LEU A 101 -2.45 -10.84 -19.35
N ALA A 102 -1.57 -10.75 -20.35
CA ALA A 102 -1.85 -11.19 -21.71
C ALA A 102 -1.94 -12.74 -21.77
N PRO A 103 -2.69 -13.30 -22.74
CA PRO A 103 -2.75 -14.75 -22.90
C PRO A 103 -1.37 -15.37 -23.16
N GLY A 104 -1.05 -16.45 -22.44
CA GLY A 104 0.20 -17.20 -22.63
C GLY A 104 1.41 -16.65 -21.86
N VAL A 105 1.21 -15.71 -20.92
CA VAL A 105 2.25 -15.37 -19.94
C VAL A 105 2.35 -16.51 -18.93
N GLU A 106 3.54 -17.11 -18.86
CA GLU A 106 3.83 -18.21 -17.93
C GLU A 106 4.17 -17.67 -16.54
N PRO A 107 3.86 -18.42 -15.46
CA PRO A 107 4.30 -18.08 -14.12
C PRO A 107 5.82 -17.87 -14.01
N GLY A 108 6.23 -16.90 -13.20
CA GLY A 108 7.62 -16.51 -13.02
C GLY A 108 8.21 -15.65 -14.15
N ALA A 109 7.47 -15.39 -15.22
CA ALA A 109 7.89 -14.41 -16.23
C ALA A 109 7.99 -13.01 -15.62
N VAL A 110 9.05 -12.27 -15.95
CA VAL A 110 9.16 -10.84 -15.59
C VAL A 110 8.15 -10.06 -16.42
N ILE A 111 7.17 -9.46 -15.77
CA ILE A 111 6.05 -8.72 -16.37
C ILE A 111 6.21 -7.20 -16.23
N GLY A 112 7.26 -6.76 -15.55
CA GLY A 112 7.48 -5.35 -15.24
C GLY A 112 8.58 -5.16 -14.19
N ASN A 113 8.68 -3.95 -13.67
CA ASN A 113 9.58 -3.61 -12.58
C ASN A 113 8.89 -2.66 -11.59
N ALA A 114 9.38 -2.70 -10.35
CA ALA A 114 9.09 -1.71 -9.33
C ALA A 114 10.40 -1.02 -8.96
N ALA A 115 10.42 0.30 -9.04
CA ALA A 115 11.57 1.13 -8.74
C ALA A 115 11.25 2.06 -7.56
N VAL A 116 12.24 2.24 -6.69
CA VAL A 116 12.27 3.30 -5.68
C VAL A 116 13.49 4.17 -5.92
N ARG A 117 13.27 5.49 -5.93
CA ARG A 117 14.31 6.51 -6.11
C ARG A 117 14.30 7.42 -4.89
N TRP A 118 15.47 7.81 -4.39
CA TRP A 118 15.57 8.73 -3.25
C TRP A 118 16.86 9.56 -3.24
N THR A 119 16.82 10.65 -2.50
CA THR A 119 17.96 11.49 -2.14
C THR A 119 18.62 10.92 -0.87
N PRO A 120 19.92 10.61 -0.88
CA PRO A 120 20.62 10.22 0.35
C PRO A 120 20.62 11.36 1.38
N VAL A 121 20.39 11.03 2.65
CA VAL A 121 20.39 12.01 3.75
C VAL A 121 21.42 11.62 4.81
N GLY A 122 22.05 12.63 5.43
CA GLY A 122 23.01 12.44 6.51
C GLY A 122 24.36 13.13 6.30
N PRO A 123 25.30 12.99 7.25
CA PRO A 123 26.58 13.70 7.21
C PRO A 123 27.42 13.31 5.98
N GLY A 124 27.67 14.29 5.11
CA GLY A 124 28.45 14.10 3.88
C GLY A 124 27.64 13.55 2.69
N ALA A 125 26.33 13.41 2.83
CA ALA A 125 25.45 13.12 1.69
C ALA A 125 25.40 14.32 0.73
N ASP A 126 25.39 14.02 -0.57
CA ASP A 126 25.17 15.02 -1.60
C ASP A 126 23.68 15.15 -1.86
N ALA A 127 23.10 16.30 -1.52
CA ALA A 127 21.68 16.58 -1.73
C ALA A 127 21.27 16.63 -3.21
N ALA A 128 22.24 16.67 -4.14
CA ALA A 128 21.98 16.54 -5.58
C ALA A 128 22.08 15.08 -6.08
N ALA A 129 22.57 14.15 -5.25
CA ALA A 129 22.64 12.75 -5.63
C ALA A 129 21.26 12.10 -5.61
N GLN A 130 21.09 11.07 -6.44
CA GLN A 130 19.91 10.23 -6.49
C GLN A 130 20.36 8.78 -6.50
N GLU A 131 19.80 7.99 -5.60
CA GLU A 131 19.95 6.54 -5.59
C GLU A 131 18.65 5.89 -6.08
N GLU A 132 18.79 4.70 -6.66
CA GLU A 132 17.67 3.96 -7.23
C GLU A 132 17.85 2.46 -6.96
N ALA A 133 16.78 1.81 -6.54
CA ALA A 133 16.70 0.37 -6.43
C ALA A 133 15.52 -0.13 -7.26
N VAL A 134 15.77 -1.19 -8.04
CA VAL A 134 14.79 -1.76 -8.96
C VAL A 134 14.64 -3.25 -8.66
N VAL A 135 13.40 -3.72 -8.64
CA VAL A 135 13.04 -5.12 -8.46
C VAL A 135 12.12 -5.55 -9.59
N ASP A 136 12.37 -6.73 -10.14
CA ASP A 136 11.50 -7.33 -11.16
C ASP A 136 10.15 -7.69 -10.54
N VAL A 137 9.08 -7.37 -11.27
CA VAL A 137 7.74 -7.85 -10.96
C VAL A 137 7.51 -9.09 -11.81
N VAL A 138 7.15 -10.20 -11.16
CA VAL A 138 6.97 -11.50 -11.81
C VAL A 138 5.50 -11.91 -11.83
N ALA A 139 5.10 -12.61 -12.89
CA ALA A 139 3.78 -13.24 -12.96
C ALA A 139 3.66 -14.28 -11.85
N ALA A 140 2.56 -14.20 -11.07
CA ALA A 140 2.27 -15.14 -10.00
C ALA A 140 2.08 -16.57 -10.56
N ASP A 141 2.45 -17.55 -9.75
CA ASP A 141 2.12 -18.96 -9.96
C ASP A 141 0.84 -19.34 -9.19
N ASP A 142 0.49 -20.63 -9.25
CA ASP A 142 -0.64 -21.20 -8.51
C ASP A 142 -0.27 -21.53 -7.05
N GLU A 143 0.93 -21.15 -6.57
CA GLU A 143 1.29 -21.37 -5.17
C GLU A 143 0.49 -20.44 -4.26
N GLN A 144 0.26 -20.89 -3.03
CA GLN A 144 -0.47 -20.07 -2.07
C GLN A 144 0.34 -18.81 -1.76
N PRO A 145 -0.26 -17.60 -1.90
CA PRO A 145 0.44 -16.37 -1.56
C PRO A 145 0.82 -16.38 -0.08
N SER A 146 1.81 -15.56 0.28
CA SER A 146 2.13 -15.36 1.70
C SER A 146 0.89 -14.89 2.46
N TYR A 147 0.73 -15.32 3.72
CA TYR A 147 -0.39 -14.90 4.56
C TYR A 147 -0.53 -13.38 4.69
N ARG A 148 0.58 -12.63 4.60
CA ARG A 148 0.56 -11.17 4.60
C ARG A 148 -0.09 -10.60 3.35
N LEU A 149 0.28 -11.13 2.17
CA LEU A 149 -0.33 -10.71 0.91
C LEU A 149 -1.81 -11.09 0.88
N ASP A 150 -2.15 -12.30 1.33
CA ASP A 150 -3.53 -12.78 1.36
C ASP A 150 -4.41 -11.92 2.29
N LEU A 151 -3.90 -11.56 3.48
CA LEU A 151 -4.57 -10.64 4.38
C LEU A 151 -4.77 -9.25 3.73
N ALA A 152 -3.72 -8.68 3.13
CA ALA A 152 -3.80 -7.37 2.47
C ALA A 152 -4.83 -7.35 1.33
N VAL A 153 -4.84 -8.40 0.50
CA VAL A 153 -5.84 -8.56 -0.57
C VAL A 153 -7.24 -8.74 -0.02
N THR A 154 -7.41 -9.48 1.08
CA THR A 154 -8.73 -9.67 1.73
C THR A 154 -9.29 -8.35 2.26
N VAL A 155 -8.45 -7.54 2.92
CA VAL A 155 -8.84 -6.20 3.39
C VAL A 155 -9.18 -5.29 2.21
N ALA A 156 -8.38 -5.32 1.15
CA ALA A 156 -8.65 -4.54 -0.06
C ALA A 156 -9.97 -4.95 -0.74
N ASP A 157 -10.21 -6.26 -0.90
CA ASP A 157 -11.45 -6.78 -1.48
C ASP A 157 -12.67 -6.35 -0.62
N LEU A 158 -12.58 -6.40 0.73
CA LEU A 158 -13.64 -5.90 1.61
C LEU A 158 -13.93 -4.41 1.36
N ALA A 159 -12.89 -3.57 1.42
CA ALA A 159 -13.03 -2.12 1.23
C ALA A 159 -13.65 -1.79 -0.13
N GLN A 160 -13.24 -2.52 -1.16
CA GLN A 160 -13.75 -2.38 -2.52
C GLN A 160 -15.24 -2.76 -2.57
N VAL A 161 -15.62 -3.97 -2.10
CA VAL A 161 -17.02 -4.42 -2.07
C VAL A 161 -17.93 -3.43 -1.35
N LEU A 162 -17.47 -2.86 -0.24
CA LEU A 162 -18.20 -1.81 0.50
C LEU A 162 -18.29 -0.49 -0.27
N LYS A 163 -17.22 -0.07 -0.95
CA LYS A 163 -17.16 1.22 -1.67
C LYS A 163 -18.04 1.26 -2.92
N LEU A 164 -18.09 0.19 -3.72
CA LEU A 164 -18.86 0.21 -4.97
C LEU A 164 -20.30 -0.30 -4.85
N ALA A 165 -20.69 -0.86 -3.70
CA ALA A 165 -21.89 -1.68 -3.51
C ALA A 165 -21.88 -2.90 -4.46
N ALA A 166 -22.05 -4.09 -3.89
CA ALA A 166 -21.81 -5.35 -4.59
C ALA A 166 -22.56 -5.49 -5.94
N PRO A 167 -21.97 -6.19 -6.92
CA PRO A 167 -20.59 -6.70 -6.95
C PRO A 167 -19.60 -5.65 -7.47
N TYR A 168 -18.43 -5.53 -6.82
CA TYR A 168 -17.27 -4.82 -7.39
C TYR A 168 -16.80 -5.54 -8.67
N ALA A 169 -16.54 -4.75 -9.72
CA ALA A 169 -16.41 -5.13 -11.13
C ALA A 169 -15.47 -6.31 -11.46
N ASP A 170 -15.79 -7.00 -12.57
CA ASP A 170 -15.07 -8.07 -13.30
C ASP A 170 -14.65 -9.35 -12.54
N ARG A 171 -14.26 -9.27 -11.26
CA ARG A 171 -13.82 -10.45 -10.47
C ARG A 171 -14.96 -11.20 -9.78
N GLY A 172 -16.11 -10.55 -9.59
CA GLY A 172 -17.29 -11.17 -8.98
C GLY A 172 -17.12 -11.55 -7.50
N ILE A 173 -16.22 -10.88 -6.77
CA ILE A 173 -15.99 -11.11 -5.35
C ILE A 173 -17.17 -10.58 -4.52
N THR A 174 -17.67 -11.42 -3.61
CA THR A 174 -18.77 -11.13 -2.69
C THR A 174 -18.29 -11.00 -1.24
N LEU A 175 -19.14 -10.48 -0.35
CA LEU A 175 -18.82 -10.47 1.09
C LEU A 175 -18.65 -11.89 1.66
N ASP A 176 -19.37 -12.88 1.12
CA ASP A 176 -19.22 -14.28 1.53
C ASP A 176 -17.84 -14.84 1.13
N ASP A 177 -17.33 -14.49 -0.06
CA ASP A 177 -15.98 -14.89 -0.49
C ASP A 177 -14.89 -14.25 0.39
N VAL A 178 -15.08 -12.98 0.76
CA VAL A 178 -14.16 -12.27 1.67
C VAL A 178 -14.20 -12.89 3.07
N LEU A 179 -15.40 -13.22 3.59
CA LEU A 179 -15.56 -13.86 4.89
C LEU A 179 -14.84 -15.21 4.93
N ALA A 180 -15.06 -16.07 3.93
CA ALA A 180 -14.42 -17.38 3.85
C ALA A 180 -12.89 -17.29 3.86
N ARG A 181 -12.32 -16.28 3.17
CA ARG A 181 -10.88 -16.03 3.16
C ARG A 181 -10.38 -15.52 4.51
N ALA A 182 -11.10 -14.59 5.14
CA ALA A 182 -10.77 -14.07 6.47
C ALA A 182 -10.80 -15.18 7.54
N GLU A 183 -11.79 -16.07 7.50
CA GLU A 183 -11.88 -17.24 8.40
C GLU A 183 -10.70 -18.20 8.22
N ALA A 184 -10.29 -18.47 6.96
CA ALA A 184 -9.14 -19.31 6.68
C ALA A 184 -7.84 -18.71 7.25
N LEU A 185 -7.66 -17.39 7.12
CA LEU A 185 -6.52 -16.67 7.70
C LEU A 185 -6.55 -16.69 9.24
N ALA A 186 -7.73 -16.53 9.85
CA ALA A 186 -7.89 -16.61 11.29
C ALA A 186 -7.58 -18.02 11.81
N ALA A 187 -8.04 -19.07 11.11
CA ALA A 187 -7.73 -20.46 11.44
C ALA A 187 -6.23 -20.77 11.32
N ALA A 188 -5.52 -20.11 10.40
CA ALA A 188 -4.07 -20.18 10.27
C ALA A 188 -3.30 -19.35 11.33
N GLY A 189 -3.99 -18.61 12.21
CA GLY A 189 -3.38 -17.80 13.28
C GLY A 189 -2.73 -16.51 12.78
N VAL A 190 -3.17 -15.98 11.62
CA VAL A 190 -2.65 -14.73 11.07
C VAL A 190 -3.11 -13.55 11.93
N ALA A 191 -2.18 -12.73 12.39
CA ALA A 191 -2.47 -11.55 13.20
C ALA A 191 -3.42 -10.59 12.46
N GLY A 192 -4.42 -10.05 13.17
CA GLY A 192 -5.46 -9.16 12.61
C GLY A 192 -6.60 -9.88 11.87
N ALA A 193 -6.45 -11.14 11.47
CA ALA A 193 -7.48 -11.84 10.71
C ALA A 193 -8.78 -12.07 11.50
N ALA A 194 -8.70 -12.30 12.83
CA ALA A 194 -9.89 -12.47 13.67
C ALA A 194 -10.73 -11.19 13.80
N GLU A 195 -10.07 -10.03 13.83
CA GLU A 195 -10.74 -8.73 13.80
C GLU A 195 -11.39 -8.49 12.43
N LEU A 196 -10.68 -8.84 11.35
CA LEU A 196 -11.22 -8.77 10.00
C LEU A 196 -12.48 -9.62 9.84
N VAL A 197 -12.51 -10.86 10.35
CA VAL A 197 -13.72 -11.70 10.36
C VAL A 197 -14.89 -10.96 11.00
N THR A 198 -14.68 -10.39 12.19
CA THR A 198 -15.72 -9.62 12.91
C THR A 198 -16.22 -8.44 12.07
N LEU A 199 -15.31 -7.73 11.39
CA LEU A 199 -15.66 -6.61 10.51
C LEU A 199 -16.49 -7.06 9.29
N VAL A 200 -16.14 -8.19 8.67
CA VAL A 200 -16.90 -8.73 7.53
C VAL A 200 -18.30 -9.20 7.96
N GLU A 201 -18.42 -9.87 9.11
CA GLU A 201 -19.72 -10.27 9.66
C GLU A 201 -20.62 -9.05 9.92
N GLN A 202 -20.06 -7.97 10.47
CA GLN A 202 -20.79 -6.71 10.66
C GLN A 202 -21.22 -6.10 9.33
N ALA A 203 -20.34 -6.09 8.33
CA ALA A 203 -20.65 -5.62 6.98
C ALA A 203 -21.81 -6.41 6.35
N ILE A 204 -21.81 -7.74 6.47
CA ILE A 204 -22.89 -8.61 5.98
C ILE A 204 -24.20 -8.31 6.71
N ALA A 205 -24.16 -8.06 8.01
CA ALA A 205 -25.35 -7.78 8.80
C ALA A 205 -26.06 -6.46 8.43
N VAL A 206 -25.36 -5.54 7.75
CA VAL A 206 -25.88 -4.22 7.35
C VAL A 206 -26.06 -4.06 5.84
N ALA A 207 -25.66 -5.04 5.03
CA ALA A 207 -25.81 -5.08 3.57
C ALA A 207 -27.22 -5.54 3.15
#